data_AF-A0A0U5IHK5-F1
#
_entry.id   AF-A0A0U5IHK5-F1
#
_cell.length_a   1.000
_cell.length_b   1.000
_cell.length_c   1.000
_cell.angle_alpha   90.00
_cell.angle_beta   90.00
_cell.angle_gamma   90.00
#
_symmetry.space_group_name_H-M   'P 1'
#
loop_
_entity.id
_entity.type
_entity.pdbx_description
1 polymer ?
#
loop_
_entity_poly.entity_id
_entity_poly.type
_entity_poly.pdbx_seq_one_letter_code
_entity_poly.pdbx_strand_id
1 'polypeptide(L)'
;MELSVGSTGRSWEGTIRTQRRAIALRLAHTPSLEAILHDAACREETWADAVAAATLETGLDIFPDNCPWPQSDILHPDWLPE
;
A
#
# COMPACT_ATOMS: atom_id res chain seq x y z
N MET A 1 -33.99 0.33 -2.02
CA MET A 1 -32.64 0.51 -2.58
C MET A 1 -31.74 -0.28 -1.66
N GLU A 2 -31.43 -1.50 -2.07
CA GLU A 2 -30.77 -2.48 -1.19
C GLU A 2 -29.30 -2.12 -1.03
N LEU A 3 -28.90 -1.87 0.21
CA LEU A 3 -27.51 -1.70 0.59
C LEU A 3 -26.84 -3.07 0.44
N SER A 4 -26.09 -3.28 -0.64
CA SER A 4 -25.19 -4.43 -0.73
C SER A 4 -24.10 -4.29 0.32
N VAL A 5 -24.28 -5.06 1.39
CA VAL A 5 -23.26 -5.34 2.40
C VAL A 5 -22.01 -5.91 1.70
N GLY A 6 -20.88 -5.25 1.92
CA GLY A 6 -19.63 -5.49 1.20
C GLY A 6 -19.05 -6.88 1.45
N SER A 7 -18.64 -7.52 0.35
CA SER A 7 -17.68 -8.63 0.37
C SER A 7 -16.34 -8.18 -0.23
N THR A 8 -15.86 -7.00 0.16
CA THR A 8 -14.70 -6.35 -0.47
C THR A 8 -13.38 -7.05 -0.13
N GLY A 9 -13.31 -7.78 1.00
CA GLY A 9 -12.16 -8.54 1.53
C GLY A 9 -11.29 -9.23 0.49
N ARG A 10 -11.91 -10.08 -0.34
CA ARG A 10 -11.19 -10.92 -1.31
C ARG A 10 -10.72 -10.15 -2.55
N SER A 11 -11.36 -9.03 -2.89
CA SER A 11 -11.04 -8.25 -4.09
C SER A 11 -9.81 -7.36 -3.88
N TRP A 12 -9.69 -6.73 -2.70
CA TRP A 12 -8.55 -5.88 -2.39
C TRP A 12 -7.31 -6.70 -2.01
N GLU A 13 -7.47 -7.80 -1.26
CA GLU A 13 -6.36 -8.72 -0.96
C GLU A 13 -5.70 -9.26 -2.24
N GLY A 14 -6.51 -9.69 -3.21
CA GLY A 14 -6.00 -10.15 -4.51
C GLY A 14 -5.27 -9.06 -5.30
N THR A 15 -5.76 -7.82 -5.22
CA THR A 15 -5.13 -6.66 -5.86
C THR A 15 -3.77 -6.36 -5.22
N ILE A 16 -3.71 -6.29 -3.89
CA ILE A 16 -2.46 -6.06 -3.14
C ILE A 16 -1.42 -7.14 -3.45
N ARG A 17 -1.81 -8.42 -3.41
CA ARG A 17 -0.89 -9.52 -3.75
C ARG A 17 -0.34 -9.39 -5.16
N THR A 18 -1.19 -9.02 -6.12
CA THR A 18 -0.79 -8.82 -7.52
C THR A 18 0.20 -7.66 -7.65
N GLN A 19 -0.07 -6.53 -7.00
CA GLN A 19 0.80 -5.36 -7.02
C GLN A 19 2.16 -5.66 -6.36
N ARG A 20 2.19 -6.31 -5.19
CA ARG A 20 3.44 -6.72 -4.53
C ARG A 20 4.29 -7.64 -5.39
N ARG A 21 3.65 -8.62 -6.06
CA ARG A 21 4.35 -9.50 -6.99
C ARG A 21 4.97 -8.71 -8.15
N ALA A 22 4.25 -7.75 -8.71
CA ALA A 22 4.77 -6.90 -9.77
C ALA A 22 5.97 -6.05 -9.30
N ILE A 23 5.89 -5.48 -8.09
CA ILE A 23 7.00 -4.75 -7.46
C ILE A 23 8.22 -5.65 -7.29
N ALA A 24 8.06 -6.85 -6.72
CA ALA A 24 9.15 -7.79 -6.52
C ALA A 24 9.84 -8.19 -7.85
N LEU A 25 9.06 -8.45 -8.90
CA LEU A 25 9.60 -8.72 -10.24
C LEU A 25 10.35 -7.52 -10.81
N ARG A 26 9.85 -6.30 -10.60
CA ARG A 26 10.50 -5.08 -11.06
C ARG A 26 11.85 -4.85 -10.36
N LEU A 27 11.91 -5.10 -9.05
CA LEU A 27 13.14 -5.01 -8.29
C LEU A 27 14.16 -6.06 -8.73
N ALA A 28 13.73 -7.31 -8.97
CA ALA A 28 14.59 -8.36 -9.48
C ALA A 28 15.21 -8.00 -10.84
N HIS A 29 14.46 -7.34 -11.72
CA HIS A 29 14.95 -6.90 -13.04
C HIS A 29 15.74 -5.59 -12.98
N THR A 30 15.59 -4.78 -11.92
CA THR A 30 16.25 -3.48 -11.79
C THR A 30 16.58 -3.21 -10.31
N PRO A 31 17.64 -3.84 -9.76
CA PRO A 31 17.97 -3.76 -8.34
C PRO A 31 18.30 -2.35 -7.86
N SER A 32 18.75 -1.45 -8.75
CA SER A 32 19.00 -0.05 -8.39
C SER A 32 17.76 0.71 -7.91
N LEU A 33 16.55 0.19 -8.18
CA LEU A 33 15.31 0.76 -7.65
C LEU A 33 15.11 0.49 -6.15
N GLU A 34 15.81 -0.48 -5.56
CA GLU A 34 15.75 -0.72 -4.11
C GLU A 34 16.19 0.51 -3.31
N ALA A 35 17.20 1.25 -3.81
CA ALA A 35 17.67 2.47 -3.18
C ALA A 35 16.57 3.55 -3.09
N ILE A 36 15.68 3.61 -4.08
CA ILE A 36 14.56 4.55 -4.10
C ILE A 36 13.49 4.11 -3.09
N LEU A 37 13.19 2.81 -2.99
CA LEU A 37 12.23 2.32 -2.01
C LEU A 37 12.67 2.55 -0.55
N HIS A 38 13.97 2.53 -0.31
CA HIS A 38 14.56 2.81 1.00
C HIS A 38 14.81 4.30 1.28
N ASP A 39 14.63 5.16 0.28
CA ASP A 39 14.78 6.60 0.44
C ASP A 39 13.66 7.15 1.34
N ALA A 40 14.05 7.93 2.36
CA ALA A 40 13.12 8.45 3.35
C ALA A 40 12.13 9.47 2.74
N ALA A 41 12.59 10.34 1.85
CA ALA A 41 11.74 11.33 1.21
C ALA A 41 10.71 10.66 0.29
N CYS A 42 11.14 9.67 -0.50
CA CYS A 42 10.23 8.87 -1.34
C CYS A 42 9.17 8.15 -0.49
N ARG A 43 9.54 7.61 0.66
CA ARG A 43 8.59 6.97 1.58
C ARG A 43 7.59 7.94 2.18
N GLU A 44 8.03 9.12 2.59
CA GLU A 44 7.17 10.17 3.13
C GLU A 44 6.16 10.66 2.07
N GLU A 45 6.63 10.93 0.85
CA GLU A 45 5.79 11.31 -0.29
C GLU A 45 4.75 10.22 -0.62
N THR A 46 5.19 8.97 -0.74
CA THR A 46 4.31 7.82 -1.04
C THR A 46 3.23 7.64 0.05
N TRP A 47 3.57 7.86 1.32
CA TRP A 47 2.60 7.78 2.41
C TRP A 47 1.59 8.92 2.36
N ALA A 48 2.04 10.14 2.12
CA ALA A 48 1.15 11.30 1.98
C ALA A 48 0.15 11.12 0.82
N ASP A 49 0.61 10.59 -0.32
CA ASP A 49 -0.26 10.26 -1.45
C ASP A 49 -1.28 9.16 -1.10
N ALA A 50 -0.85 8.13 -0.36
CA ALA A 50 -1.75 7.06 0.09
C ALA A 50 -2.83 7.57 1.05
N VAL A 51 -2.48 8.45 1.99
CA VAL A 51 -3.43 9.12 2.89
C VAL A 51 -4.40 9.98 2.10
N ALA A 52 -3.91 10.82 1.17
CA ALA A 52 -4.78 11.66 0.34
C ALA A 52 -5.78 10.83 -0.49
N ALA A 53 -5.33 9.73 -1.07
CA ALA A 53 -6.20 8.81 -1.81
C ALA A 53 -7.25 8.16 -0.89
N ALA A 54 -6.84 7.68 0.29
CA ALA A 54 -7.75 7.06 1.26
C ALA A 54 -8.78 8.06 1.81
N THR A 55 -8.37 9.30 2.10
CA THR A 55 -9.26 10.38 2.50
C THR A 55 -10.26 10.72 1.40
N LEU A 56 -9.82 10.78 0.14
CA LEU A 56 -10.72 11.04 -0.98
C LEU A 56 -11.76 9.93 -1.17
N GLU A 57 -11.37 8.67 -1.02
CA GLU A 57 -12.26 7.52 -1.20
C GLU A 57 -13.23 7.34 -0.03
N THR A 58 -12.76 7.54 1.21
CA THR A 58 -13.53 7.22 2.43
C THR A 58 -14.19 8.43 3.07
N GLY A 59 -13.71 9.64 2.78
CA GLY A 59 -14.09 10.87 3.48
C GLY A 59 -13.56 10.97 4.91
N LEU A 60 -12.66 10.06 5.33
CA LEU A 60 -12.09 10.04 6.66
C LEU A 60 -10.77 10.83 6.73
N ASP A 61 -10.53 11.46 7.89
CA ASP A 61 -9.31 12.21 8.20
C ASP A 61 -8.72 11.75 9.54
N ILE A 62 -8.51 10.43 9.66
CA ILE A 62 -8.02 9.76 10.88
C ILE A 62 -6.69 9.02 10.63
N PHE A 63 -6.07 9.23 9.47
CA PHE A 63 -4.85 8.55 9.09
C PHE A 63 -3.65 9.22 9.76
N PRO A 64 -2.63 8.45 10.20
CA PRO A 64 -1.46 9.03 10.85
C PRO A 64 -0.58 9.79 9.85
N ASP A 65 0.13 10.82 10.32
CA ASP A 65 1.05 11.63 9.51
C ASP A 65 2.23 10.82 8.94
N ASN A 66 2.62 9.74 9.61
CA ASN A 66 3.69 8.85 9.18
C ASN A 66 3.19 7.42 9.02
N CYS A 67 3.76 6.70 8.05
CA CYS A 67 3.43 5.29 7.82
C CYS A 67 3.76 4.46 9.08
N PRO A 68 2.78 3.77 9.68
CA PRO A 68 2.99 3.04 10.92
C PRO A 68 3.69 1.68 10.70
N TRP A 69 3.77 1.22 9.45
CA TRP A 69 4.29 -0.10 9.12
C TRP A 69 5.71 -0.02 8.58
N PRO A 70 6.57 -0.99 8.94
CA PRO A 70 7.88 -1.09 8.34
C PRO A 70 7.77 -1.52 6.88
N GLN A 71 8.70 -1.05 6.04
CA GLN A 71 8.73 -1.36 4.61
C GLN A 71 8.80 -2.86 4.32
N SER A 72 9.48 -3.62 5.19
CA SER A 72 9.55 -5.09 5.10
C SER A 72 8.17 -5.73 5.13
N ASP A 73 7.26 -5.23 5.96
CA ASP A 73 5.91 -5.74 6.11
C ASP A 73 5.05 -5.33 4.92
N ILE A 74 5.14 -4.06 4.50
CA ILE A 74 4.41 -3.53 3.34
C ILE A 74 4.73 -4.31 2.07
N LEU A 75 5.99 -4.73 1.88
CA LEU A 75 6.43 -5.50 0.72
C LEU A 75 6.26 -7.02 0.88
N HIS A 76 5.99 -7.51 2.09
CA HIS A 76 5.81 -8.94 2.33
C HIS A 76 4.54 -9.43 1.61
N PRO A 77 4.61 -10.48 0.78
CA PRO A 77 3.52 -10.87 -0.13
C PRO A 77 2.21 -11.16 0.60
N ASP A 78 2.30 -11.82 1.76
CA ASP A 78 1.14 -12.29 2.52
C ASP A 78 0.79 -11.42 3.73
N TRP A 79 1.46 -10.28 3.91
CA TRP A 79 1.21 -9.44 5.08
C TRP A 79 0.00 -8.51 4.86
N LEU A 80 -0.90 -8.43 5.83
CA LEU A 80 -1.97 -7.44 5.87
C LEU A 80 -1.99 -6.85 7.29
N PRO A 81 -2.26 -5.54 7.45
CA PRO A 81 -2.47 -4.97 8.76
C PRO A 81 -3.78 -5.50 9.38
N GLU A 82 -3.78 -5.67 10.71
CA GLU A 82 -4.96 -6.05 11.50
C GLU A 82 -5.99 -4.93 11.62
#